data_AF-A0A7R6PNG5-F1
#
_entry.id   AF-A0A7R6PNG5-F1
#
_cell.length_a   1.000
_cell.length_b   1.000
_cell.length_c   1.000
_cell.angle_alpha   90.00
_cell.angle_beta   90.00
_cell.angle_gamma   90.00
#
_symmetry.space_group_name_H-M   'P 1'
#
loop_
_entity.id
_entity.type
_entity.pdbx_description
1 polymer ?
#
loop_
_entity_poly.entity_id
_entity_poly.type
_entity_poly.pdbx_seq_one_letter_code
_entity_poly.pdbx_strand_id
1 'polypeptide(L)'
;MANRKLIRPSLQEIKSKMSEKKTETPSRIATQIQAEQPLLNHPLVTTARRKQSPPEQTHAENFYYLKQMQAKEPMVIILEDGEEIRGIIEWYDKNCLKVNRLNEPNLLIMKSKIKYMYKQEEERAAMRKAKRRARKASEKKEEKAEESTEE
;
A
#
# COMPACT_ATOMS: atom_id res chain seq x y z
N MET A 1 -24.45 26.75 -33.22
CA MET A 1 -24.21 26.22 -31.86
C MET A 1 -24.57 24.73 -31.87
N ALA A 2 -23.60 23.83 -31.79
CA ALA A 2 -23.85 22.39 -31.87
C ALA A 2 -23.65 21.75 -30.48
N ASN A 3 -24.74 21.25 -29.89
CA ASN A 3 -24.74 20.45 -28.66
C ASN A 3 -24.18 19.06 -28.95
N ARG A 4 -22.87 18.87 -28.75
CA ARG A 4 -22.25 17.53 -28.74
C ARG A 4 -22.53 16.87 -27.39
N LYS A 5 -23.61 16.11 -27.30
CA LYS A 5 -23.90 15.24 -26.17
C LYS A 5 -22.73 14.26 -26.00
N LEU A 6 -22.07 14.27 -24.84
CA LEU A 6 -21.15 13.21 -24.44
C LEU A 6 -21.96 11.91 -24.37
N ILE A 7 -21.75 10.99 -25.30
CA ILE A 7 -22.30 9.64 -25.23
C ILE A 7 -21.48 8.92 -24.16
N ARG A 8 -22.05 8.78 -22.95
CA ARG A 8 -21.49 7.95 -21.87
C ARG A 8 -22.18 6.59 -21.93
N PRO A 9 -21.55 5.55 -22.52
CA PRO A 9 -22.10 4.20 -22.44
C PRO A 9 -22.23 3.77 -20.97
N SER A 10 -23.33 3.09 -20.65
CA SER A 10 -23.62 2.63 -19.30
C SER A 10 -22.67 1.49 -18.92
N LEU A 11 -22.21 1.45 -17.66
CA LEU A 11 -21.39 0.36 -17.11
C LEU A 11 -22.04 -1.03 -17.30
N GLN A 12 -23.37 -1.10 -17.42
CA GLN A 12 -24.09 -2.35 -17.68
C GLN A 12 -23.87 -2.89 -19.09
N GLU A 13 -23.77 -2.02 -20.11
CA GLU A 13 -23.51 -2.44 -21.50
C GLU A 13 -22.10 -3.02 -21.68
N ILE A 14 -21.12 -2.46 -20.97
CA ILE A 14 -19.73 -2.96 -21.02
C ILE A 14 -19.63 -4.33 -20.35
N LYS A 15 -20.39 -4.56 -19.28
CA LYS A 15 -20.36 -5.84 -18.54
C LYS A 15 -20.98 -6.99 -19.34
N SER A 16 -22.07 -6.75 -20.07
CA SER A 16 -22.69 -7.77 -20.92
C SER A 16 -21.79 -8.19 -22.11
N LYS A 17 -21.06 -7.23 -22.70
CA LYS A 17 -20.11 -7.54 -23.79
C LYS A 17 -18.90 -8.38 -23.35
N MET A 18 -18.49 -8.31 -22.07
CA MET A 18 -17.41 -9.15 -21.56
C MET A 18 -17.86 -10.55 -21.13
N SER A 19 -19.15 -10.76 -20.82
CA SER A 19 -19.64 -12.09 -20.42
C SER A 19 -19.90 -13.04 -21.59
N GLU A 20 -20.11 -12.53 -22.81
CA GLU A 20 -20.39 -13.37 -23.99
C GLU A 20 -19.17 -14.12 -24.55
N LYS A 21 -17.95 -13.82 -24.09
CA LYS A 21 -16.72 -14.37 -24.70
C LYS A 21 -16.11 -15.59 -24.00
N LYS A 22 -16.86 -16.28 -23.13
CA LYS A 22 -16.31 -17.37 -22.31
C LYS A 22 -17.21 -18.59 -22.18
N THR A 23 -17.49 -19.28 -23.29
CA THR A 23 -18.00 -20.66 -23.24
C THR A 23 -17.77 -21.40 -24.56
N GLU A 24 -16.60 -22.02 -24.74
CA GLU A 24 -16.50 -23.23 -25.58
C GLU A 24 -15.44 -24.18 -25.00
N THR A 25 -15.89 -25.25 -24.35
CA THR A 25 -15.46 -26.67 -24.51
C THR A 25 -15.81 -27.51 -23.28
N PRO A 26 -16.69 -28.53 -23.40
CA PRO A 26 -16.73 -29.65 -22.48
C PRO A 26 -16.42 -31.01 -23.16
N SER A 27 -15.48 -31.75 -22.55
CA SER A 27 -15.48 -33.18 -22.21
C SER A 27 -15.49 -34.32 -23.29
N ARG A 28 -14.45 -35.17 -23.15
CA ARG A 28 -14.40 -36.67 -23.17
C ARG A 28 -14.75 -37.46 -24.44
N ILE A 29 -13.78 -38.26 -24.94
CA ILE A 29 -13.93 -39.62 -25.52
C ILE A 29 -12.70 -40.48 -25.14
N ALA A 30 -12.92 -41.79 -25.05
CA ALA A 30 -12.18 -42.83 -24.34
C ALA A 30 -11.04 -43.55 -25.12
N THR A 31 -10.14 -44.14 -24.31
CA THR A 31 -9.38 -45.40 -24.42
C THR A 31 -9.01 -46.00 -25.79
N GLN A 32 -7.70 -46.13 -26.06
CA GLN A 32 -7.12 -47.32 -26.69
C GLN A 32 -5.73 -47.61 -26.09
N ILE A 33 -5.58 -48.85 -25.61
CA ILE A 33 -4.39 -49.44 -25.01
C ILE A 33 -3.56 -50.07 -26.13
N GLN A 34 -2.25 -49.83 -26.19
CA GLN A 34 -1.27 -50.80 -26.72
C GLN A 34 0.18 -50.51 -26.24
N ALA A 35 0.74 -51.56 -25.62
CA ALA A 35 2.14 -52.00 -25.59
C ALA A 35 3.24 -51.20 -24.84
N GLU A 36 3.78 -51.91 -23.82
CA GLU A 36 5.14 -51.93 -23.25
C GLU A 36 6.25 -51.09 -23.91
N GLN A 37 6.99 -50.34 -23.08
CA GLN A 37 8.47 -50.36 -22.96
C GLN A 37 8.93 -49.38 -21.83
N PRO A 38 10.16 -49.48 -21.29
CA PRO A 38 10.42 -49.41 -19.85
C PRO A 38 10.96 -48.06 -19.35
N LEU A 39 10.83 -47.92 -18.02
CA LEU A 39 11.45 -46.97 -17.09
C LEU A 39 12.70 -46.22 -17.59
N LEU A 40 12.59 -44.91 -17.85
CA LEU A 40 13.63 -43.89 -17.60
C LEU A 40 13.15 -42.50 -18.06
N ASN A 41 12.54 -41.71 -17.17
CA ASN A 41 12.75 -40.25 -17.02
C ASN A 41 11.67 -39.55 -16.14
N HIS A 42 12.09 -39.16 -14.93
CA HIS A 42 11.75 -37.91 -14.21
C HIS A 42 10.36 -37.73 -13.55
N PRO A 43 10.17 -36.87 -12.51
CA PRO A 43 11.12 -36.26 -11.54
C PRO A 43 10.70 -36.42 -10.05
N LEU A 44 11.67 -36.70 -9.18
CA LEU A 44 11.66 -36.23 -7.79
C LEU A 44 12.01 -34.74 -7.79
N VAL A 45 11.07 -33.85 -8.10
CA VAL A 45 11.22 -32.42 -7.80
C VAL A 45 9.87 -31.88 -7.38
N THR A 46 9.71 -31.78 -6.06
CA THR A 46 8.77 -30.85 -5.42
C THR A 46 8.81 -29.53 -6.17
N THR A 47 7.77 -29.26 -6.98
CA THR A 47 7.53 -27.94 -7.53
C THR A 47 7.10 -27.05 -6.37
N ALA A 48 8.08 -26.59 -5.60
CA ALA A 48 7.95 -25.38 -4.81
C ALA A 48 7.44 -24.32 -5.80
N ARG A 49 6.17 -23.93 -5.64
CA ARG A 49 5.57 -22.83 -6.38
C ARG A 49 6.48 -21.64 -6.14
N ARG A 50 7.36 -21.35 -7.11
CA ARG A 50 8.19 -20.15 -7.09
C ARG A 50 7.18 -19.02 -6.99
N LYS A 51 7.15 -18.35 -5.84
CA LYS A 51 6.36 -17.13 -5.65
C LYS A 51 6.78 -16.22 -6.79
N GLN A 52 5.87 -15.99 -7.76
CA GLN A 52 6.14 -15.04 -8.82
C GLN A 52 6.53 -13.73 -8.13
N SER A 53 7.67 -13.17 -8.53
CA SER A 53 8.10 -11.87 -8.05
C SER A 53 6.95 -10.89 -8.24
N PRO A 54 6.66 -10.02 -7.24
CA PRO A 54 5.63 -9.01 -7.38
C PRO A 54 5.80 -8.28 -8.72
N PRO A 55 4.71 -8.02 -9.46
CA PRO A 55 4.78 -7.30 -10.71
C PRO A 55 5.50 -5.97 -10.49
N GLU A 56 6.30 -5.54 -11.47
CA GLU A 56 7.13 -4.34 -11.37
C GLU A 56 6.32 -3.09 -11.00
N GLN A 57 5.05 -3.05 -11.42
CA GLN A 57 4.10 -2.00 -11.07
C GLN A 57 3.04 -2.53 -10.09
N THR A 58 3.17 -2.17 -8.82
CA THR A 58 2.25 -2.62 -7.75
C THR A 58 1.11 -1.65 -7.48
N HIS A 59 1.11 -0.46 -8.12
CA HIS A 59 0.19 0.68 -7.90
C HIS A 59 0.08 1.17 -6.44
N ALA A 60 0.86 0.63 -5.52
CA ALA A 60 0.78 0.93 -4.09
C ALA A 60 0.98 2.43 -3.80
N GLU A 61 1.91 3.06 -4.52
CA GLU A 61 2.16 4.50 -4.43
C GLU A 61 0.91 5.32 -4.78
N ASN A 62 0.26 5.01 -5.90
CA ASN A 62 -0.94 5.72 -6.34
C ASN A 62 -2.06 5.58 -5.31
N PHE A 63 -2.28 4.36 -4.80
CA PHE A 63 -3.28 4.12 -3.76
C PHE A 63 -2.99 4.89 -2.48
N TYR A 64 -1.71 4.98 -2.09
CA TYR A 64 -1.30 5.74 -0.92
C TYR A 64 -1.66 7.23 -1.09
N TYR A 65 -1.20 7.88 -2.16
CA TYR A 65 -1.48 9.31 -2.36
C TYR A 65 -2.97 9.62 -2.53
N LEU A 66 -3.69 8.80 -3.30
CA LEU A 66 -5.14 8.98 -3.47
C LEU A 66 -5.88 8.91 -2.13
N LYS A 67 -5.52 7.97 -1.26
CA LYS A 67 -6.13 7.84 0.06
C LYS A 67 -5.86 9.07 0.94
N GLN A 68 -4.61 9.55 0.95
CA GLN A 68 -4.22 10.70 1.76
C GLN A 68 -4.86 12.01 1.26
N MET A 69 -4.96 12.20 -0.05
CA MET A 69 -5.66 13.34 -0.66
C MET A 69 -7.16 13.34 -0.37
N GLN A 70 -7.83 12.19 -0.51
CA GLN A 70 -9.27 12.08 -0.24
C GLN A 70 -9.61 12.34 1.23
N ALA A 71 -8.78 11.81 2.15
CA ALA A 71 -8.93 12.04 3.57
C ALA A 71 -8.51 13.46 4.00
N LYS A 72 -7.84 14.22 3.11
CA LYS A 72 -7.13 15.47 3.45
C LYS A 72 -6.26 15.29 4.70
N GLU A 73 -5.57 14.15 4.75
CA GLU A 73 -4.84 13.73 5.94
C GLU A 73 -3.60 14.62 6.12
N PRO A 74 -3.39 15.23 7.30
CA PRO A 74 -2.19 15.98 7.58
C PRO A 74 -0.96 15.05 7.60
N MET A 75 -0.01 15.35 6.73
CA MET A 75 1.23 14.61 6.53
C MET A 75 2.42 15.40 7.05
N VAL A 76 3.43 14.68 7.53
CA VAL A 76 4.76 15.21 7.78
C VAL A 76 5.72 14.60 6.77
N ILE A 77 6.43 15.45 6.04
CA ILE A 77 7.37 15.07 4.99
C ILE A 77 8.75 15.51 5.44
N ILE A 78 9.66 14.56 5.53
CA ILE A 78 11.06 14.81 5.90
C ILE A 78 11.89 14.78 4.63
N LEU A 79 12.58 15.88 4.37
CA LEU A 79 13.48 16.03 3.23
C LEU A 79 14.86 15.41 3.52
N GLU A 80 15.69 15.25 2.49
CA GLU A 80 17.04 14.68 2.60
C GLU A 80 17.97 15.49 3.54
N ASP A 81 17.79 16.81 3.59
CA ASP A 81 18.50 17.75 4.45
C ASP A 81 18.00 17.76 5.91
N GLY A 82 16.88 17.07 6.17
CA GLY A 82 16.24 17.01 7.48
C GLY A 82 15.16 18.09 7.69
N GLU A 83 14.85 18.92 6.69
CA GLU A 83 13.74 19.87 6.80
C GLU A 83 12.41 19.11 6.95
N GLU A 84 11.57 19.56 7.87
CA GLU A 84 10.24 19.01 8.09
C GLU A 84 9.16 19.90 7.47
N ILE A 85 8.43 19.37 6.49
CA ILE A 85 7.29 20.05 5.89
C ILE A 85 6.01 19.40 6.39
N ARG A 86 5.12 20.22 6.97
CA ARG A 86 3.84 19.77 7.52
C ARG A 86 2.70 20.35 6.69
N GLY A 87 1.79 19.48 6.22
CA GLY A 87 0.68 19.94 5.39
C GLY A 87 -0.16 18.82 4.78
N ILE A 88 -1.10 19.19 3.92
CA ILE A 88 -2.02 18.27 3.24
C ILE A 88 -1.55 18.13 1.79
N ILE A 89 -1.46 16.89 1.31
CA ILE A 89 -1.17 16.61 -0.10
C ILE A 89 -2.44 16.91 -0.90
N GLU A 90 -2.39 17.89 -1.80
CA GLU A 90 -3.52 18.25 -2.68
C GLU A 90 -3.44 17.59 -4.04
N TRP A 91 -2.22 17.30 -4.50
CA TRP A 91 -1.97 16.72 -5.82
C TRP A 91 -0.67 15.94 -5.83
N TYR A 92 -0.62 14.89 -6.64
CA TYR A 92 0.58 14.08 -6.88
C TYR A 92 0.80 13.91 -8.37
N ASP A 93 2.07 13.85 -8.74
CA ASP A 93 2.53 13.43 -10.05
C ASP A 93 3.58 12.33 -9.91
N LYS A 94 4.16 11.89 -11.01
CA LYS A 94 5.26 10.94 -11.04
C LYS A 94 6.48 11.44 -10.23
N ASN A 95 6.81 12.72 -10.32
CA ASN A 95 8.08 13.24 -9.79
C ASN A 95 7.91 14.22 -8.63
N CYS A 96 6.71 14.74 -8.39
CA CYS A 96 6.49 15.78 -7.39
C CYS A 96 5.16 15.64 -6.66
N LEU A 97 5.04 16.36 -5.55
CA LEU A 97 3.85 16.46 -4.71
C LEU A 97 3.55 17.92 -4.43
N LYS A 98 2.29 18.33 -4.60
CA LYS A 98 1.83 19.66 -4.16
C LYS A 98 1.25 19.55 -2.75
N VAL A 99 1.84 20.30 -1.84
CA VAL A 99 1.47 20.30 -0.42
C VAL A 99 0.98 21.68 -0.02
N ASN A 100 -0.21 21.71 0.58
CA ASN A 100 -0.79 22.91 1.16
C ASN A 100 -0.44 22.96 2.66
N ARG A 101 0.22 24.03 3.07
CA ARG A 101 0.71 24.23 4.44
C ARG A 101 -0.23 25.14 5.21
N LEU A 102 -0.33 24.91 6.52
CA LEU A 102 -1.21 25.73 7.37
C LEU A 102 -0.59 27.12 7.55
N ASN A 103 -1.31 28.17 7.13
CA ASN A 103 -0.89 29.57 7.23
C ASN A 103 0.39 29.92 6.47
N GLU A 104 0.80 29.08 5.51
CA GLU A 104 2.01 29.24 4.73
C GLU A 104 1.73 28.98 3.25
N PRO A 105 2.56 29.50 2.33
CA PRO A 105 2.36 29.26 0.90
C PRO A 105 2.52 27.77 0.55
N ASN A 106 1.77 27.37 -0.47
CA ASN A 106 1.83 26.04 -1.07
C ASN A 106 3.23 25.73 -1.58
N LEU A 107 3.67 24.48 -1.39
CA LEU A 107 4.95 24.00 -1.88
C LEU A 107 4.74 22.91 -2.93
N LEU A 108 5.64 22.89 -3.91
CA LEU A 108 5.80 21.77 -4.83
C LEU A 108 7.11 21.07 -4.48
N ILE A 109 7.01 19.86 -3.93
CA ILE A 109 8.14 19.09 -3.42
C ILE A 109 8.51 18.01 -4.42
N MET A 110 9.79 17.93 -4.79
CA MET A 110 10.30 16.84 -5.62
C MET A 110 10.42 15.56 -4.80
N LYS A 111 9.84 14.45 -5.29
CA LYS A 111 9.90 13.15 -4.62
C LYS A 111 11.32 12.64 -4.42
N SER A 112 12.24 12.98 -5.33
CA SER A 112 13.66 12.67 -5.22
C SER A 112 14.35 13.33 -4.03
N LYS A 113 13.72 14.34 -3.40
CA LYS A 113 14.23 15.04 -2.21
C LYS A 113 13.54 14.63 -0.93
N ILE A 114 12.57 13.71 -1.00
CA ILE A 114 11.85 13.21 0.15
C ILE A 114 12.61 12.00 0.69
N LYS A 115 13.02 12.08 1.95
CA LYS A 115 13.63 10.96 2.67
C LYS A 115 12.57 9.97 3.13
N TYR A 116 11.55 10.46 3.82
CA TYR A 116 10.37 9.68 4.20
C TYR A 116 9.19 10.61 4.54
N MET A 117 7.99 10.03 4.63
CA MET A 117 6.80 10.73 5.06
C MET A 117 5.96 9.84 5.98
N TYR A 118 5.22 10.45 6.88
CA TYR A 118 4.34 9.75 7.81
C TYR A 118 3.11 10.60 8.13
N LYS A 119 2.06 9.96 8.65
CA LYS A 119 0.84 10.67 9.05
C LYS A 119 1.10 11.43 10.33
N GLN A 120 0.63 12.66 10.43
CA GLN A 120 0.78 13.44 11.66
C GLN A 120 0.11 12.77 12.87
N GLU A 121 -0.93 11.95 12.65
CA GLU A 121 -1.52 11.11 13.70
C GLU A 121 -0.54 10.10 14.31
N GLU A 122 0.36 9.53 13.50
CA GLU A 122 1.35 8.53 13.96
C GLU A 122 2.35 9.16 14.94
N GLU A 123 2.71 10.43 14.75
CA GLU A 123 3.53 11.21 15.68
C GLU A 123 2.84 11.31 17.05
N ARG A 124 1.55 11.67 17.06
CA ARG A 124 0.74 11.77 18.28
C ARG A 124 0.62 10.42 18.98
N ALA A 125 0.41 9.35 18.23
CA ALA A 125 0.33 8.00 18.76
C ALA A 125 1.67 7.54 19.39
N ALA A 126 2.78 7.84 18.73
CA ALA A 126 4.12 7.55 19.23
C ALA A 126 4.40 8.28 20.56
N MET A 127 4.09 9.58 20.64
CA MET A 127 4.23 10.36 21.87
C MET A 127 3.39 9.79 23.03
N ARG A 128 2.13 9.42 22.78
CA ARG A 128 1.27 8.80 23.80
C ARG A 128 1.84 7.47 24.31
N LYS A 129 2.40 6.66 23.42
CA LYS A 129 3.05 5.39 23.78
C LYS A 129 4.31 5.62 24.61
N ALA A 130 5.12 6.63 24.28
CA ALA A 130 6.31 7.01 25.04
C ALA A 130 5.96 7.45 26.47
N LYS A 131 4.97 8.34 26.63
CA LYS A 131 4.50 8.81 27.96
C LYS A 131 4.02 7.66 28.84
N ARG A 132 3.26 6.72 28.26
CA ARG A 132 2.79 5.52 28.99
C ARG A 132 3.94 4.63 29.46
N ARG A 133 4.99 4.47 28.64
CA ARG A 133 6.18 3.70 29.00
C ARG A 133 6.98 4.38 30.12
N ALA A 134 7.12 5.71 30.06
CA ALA A 134 7.80 6.48 31.10
C ALA A 134 7.09 6.36 32.46
N ARG A 135 5.76 6.50 32.48
CA ARG A 135 4.96 6.34 33.71
C ARG A 135 5.09 4.92 34.31
N LYS A 136 5.01 3.88 33.48
CA LYS A 136 5.22 2.51 33.97
C LYS A 136 6.63 2.26 34.52
N ALA A 137 7.63 2.95 33.96
CA ALA A 137 9.00 2.83 34.42
C ALA A 137 9.25 3.59 35.74
N SER A 138 8.52 4.69 36.00
CA SER A 138 8.57 5.38 37.29
C SER A 138 7.84 4.59 38.38
N GLU A 139 6.63 4.09 38.11
CA GLU A 139 5.86 3.25 39.05
C GLU A 139 6.67 2.00 39.47
N LYS A 140 7.32 1.33 38.52
CA LYS A 140 8.19 0.17 38.82
C LYS A 140 9.48 0.54 39.57
N LYS A 141 9.98 1.77 39.43
CA LYS A 141 11.16 2.25 40.17
C LYS A 141 10.81 2.62 41.61
N GLU A 142 9.63 3.19 41.82
CA GLU A 142 9.09 3.51 43.16
C GLU A 142 8.82 2.22 43.93
N GLU A 143 8.11 1.25 43.33
CA GLU A 143 7.84 -0.06 43.94
C GLU A 143 9.12 -0.82 44.33
N LYS A 144 10.16 -0.76 43.48
CA LYS A 144 11.47 -1.36 43.77
C LYS A 144 12.27 -0.60 44.84
N ALA A 145 12.08 0.72 44.95
CA ALA A 145 12.74 1.53 45.97
C ALA A 145 12.10 1.28 47.35
N GLU A 146 10.77 1.17 47.40
CA GLU A 146 10.02 0.81 48.60
C GLU A 146 10.39 -0.59 49.10
N GLU A 147 10.47 -1.59 48.21
CA GLU A 147 10.89 -2.96 48.56
C GLU A 147 12.34 -3.03 49.10
N SER A 148 13.24 -2.16 48.62
CA SER A 148 14.63 -2.10 49.10
C SER A 148 14.83 -1.33 50.42
N THR A 149 13.78 -0.71 50.95
CA THR A 149 13.84 0.04 52.21
C THR A 149 13.30 -0.78 53.40
N GLU A 150 12.65 -1.92 53.13
CA GLU A 150 12.10 -2.83 54.14
C GLU A 150 12.98 -4.06 54.45
N GLU A 151 14.14 -4.23 53.78
CA GLU A 151 15.18 -5.25 54.07
C GLU A 151 16.39 -4.62 54.77
#